data_AF-A0A5M4AMN6-F1
#
_entry.id   AF-A0A5M4AMN6-F1
#
_cell.length_a   1.000
_cell.length_b   1.000
_cell.length_c   1.000
_cell.angle_alpha   90.00
_cell.angle_beta   90.00
_cell.angle_gamma   90.00
#
_symmetry.space_group_name_H-M   'P 1'
#
loop_
_entity.id
_entity.type
_entity.pdbx_description
1 polymer ?
#
loop_
_entity_poly.entity_id
_entity_poly.type
_entity_poly.pdbx_seq_one_letter_code
_entity_poly.pdbx_strand_id
1 'polypeptide(L)' 'MEYYFNKIVKGNFNDILQVVKISLKKEDFELFYEIDMQEKVRLKLGSICPGFVVLGACNMDFLYNILDMKG' A
#
# COMPACT_ATOMS: atom_id res chain seq x y z
N MET A 1 -14.48 -13.46 11.74
CA MET A 1 -13.98 -12.07 11.88
C MET A 1 -12.75 -11.96 11.00
N GLU A 2 -12.75 -11.00 10.08
CA GLU A 2 -11.58 -10.68 9.26
C GLU A 2 -10.93 -9.42 9.83
N TYR A 3 -9.60 -9.41 9.94
CA TYR A 3 -8.83 -8.26 10.45
C TYR A 3 -8.37 -7.31 9.33
N TYR A 4 -8.98 -7.43 8.14
CA TYR A 4 -8.56 -6.69 6.96
C TYR A 4 -9.77 -6.36 6.08
N PHE A 5 -9.63 -5.27 5.33
CA PHE A 5 -10.52 -4.99 4.21
C PHE A 5 -9.90 -5.59 2.95
N ASN A 6 -10.73 -6.24 2.13
CA ASN A 6 -10.30 -6.78 0.85
C ASN A 6 -11.24 -6.36 -0.28
N LYS A 7 -10.67 -6.25 -1.48
CA LYS A 7 -11.40 -6.05 -2.73
C LYS A 7 -10.62 -6.69 -3.87
N ILE A 8 -11.29 -7.55 -4.63
CA ILE A 8 -10.72 -8.16 -5.84
C ILE A 8 -11.11 -7.28 -7.04
N VAL A 9 -10.13 -6.92 -7.85
CA VAL A 9 -10.31 -6.12 -9.08
C VAL A 9 -9.68 -6.83 -10.27
N LYS A 10 -10.22 -6.62 -11.47
CA LYS A 10 -9.67 -7.16 -12.72
C LYS A 10 -8.76 -6.14 -13.37
N GLY A 11 -7.58 -6.55 -13.83
CA GLY A 11 -6.65 -5.69 -14.56
C GLY A 11 -5.21 -6.21 -14.51
N ASN A 12 -4.32 -5.52 -15.22
CA ASN A 12 -2.88 -5.76 -15.07
C ASN A 12 -2.40 -5.24 -13.71
N PHE A 13 -1.50 -5.98 -13.06
CA PHE A 13 -1.00 -5.64 -11.73
C PHE A 13 -0.42 -4.21 -11.67
N ASN A 14 0.41 -3.81 -12.64
CA ASN A 14 1.08 -2.52 -12.64
C ASN A 14 0.08 -1.37 -12.85
N ASP A 15 -0.90 -1.55 -13.73
CA ASP A 15 -1.93 -0.54 -13.97
C ASP A 15 -2.81 -0.36 -12.73
N ILE A 16 -3.23 -1.47 -12.11
CA ILE A 16 -4.01 -1.44 -10.86
C ILE A 16 -3.20 -0.81 -9.73
N LEU A 17 -1.91 -1.12 -9.61
CA LEU A 17 -1.03 -0.51 -8.62
C LEU A 17 -0.99 1.02 -8.79
N GLN A 18 -0.86 1.52 -10.02
CA GLN A 18 -0.90 2.96 -10.29
C GLN A 18 -2.26 3.58 -9.93
N VAL A 19 -3.36 2.91 -10.30
CA VAL A 19 -4.71 3.36 -9.92
C VAL A 19 -4.85 3.46 -8.41
N VAL A 20 -4.37 2.48 -7.65
CA VAL A 20 -4.40 2.50 -6.17
C VAL A 20 -3.61 3.67 -5.61
N LYS A 21 -2.39 3.93 -6.10
CA LYS A 21 -1.57 5.08 -5.66
C LYS A 21 -2.25 6.41 -5.92
N ILE A 22 -2.86 6.56 -7.10
CA ILE A 22 -3.62 7.78 -7.47
C ILE A 22 -4.85 7.93 -6.57
N SER A 23 -5.58 6.85 -6.31
CA SER A 23 -6.75 6.86 -5.43
C SER A 23 -6.38 7.24 -4.00
N LEU A 24 -5.29 6.71 -3.44
CA LEU A 24 -4.82 7.08 -2.10
C LEU A 24 -4.52 8.59 -2.04
N LYS A 25 -3.80 9.11 -3.02
CA LYS A 25 -3.47 10.54 -3.09
C LYS A 25 -4.71 11.45 -3.19
N LYS A 26 -5.78 10.99 -3.85
CA LYS A 26 -7.04 11.76 -3.96
C LYS A 26 -7.78 11.87 -2.64
N GLU A 27 -7.54 10.96 -1.71
CA GLU A 27 -8.11 10.95 -0.35
C GLU A 27 -7.10 11.48 0.68
N ASP A 28 -6.13 12.29 0.23
CA ASP A 28 -5.08 12.90 1.04
C ASP A 28 -4.19 11.91 1.82
N PHE A 29 -4.08 10.67 1.32
CA PHE A 29 -3.07 9.73 1.80
C PHE A 29 -1.77 9.89 1.02
N GLU A 30 -0.71 10.26 1.72
CA GLU A 30 0.64 10.31 1.19
C GLU A 30 1.32 8.95 1.31
N LEU A 31 1.99 8.51 0.24
CA LEU A 31 2.80 7.29 0.23
C LEU A 31 4.19 7.59 0.78
N PHE A 32 4.58 6.89 1.83
CA PHE A 32 5.91 7.04 2.44
C PHE A 32 6.80 5.81 2.24
N TYR A 33 6.23 4.62 1.97
CA TYR A 33 6.98 3.43 1.53
C TYR A 33 6.28 2.66 0.42
N GLU A 34 7.08 2.12 -0.49
CA GLU A 34 6.67 1.12 -1.48
C GLU A 34 7.71 0.00 -1.47
N ILE A 35 7.26 -1.22 -1.23
CA ILE A 35 8.14 -2.38 -1.11
C ILE A 35 7.69 -3.40 -2.13
N ASP A 36 8.54 -3.67 -3.11
CA ASP A 36 8.42 -4.84 -3.96
C ASP A 36 8.78 -6.09 -3.14
N MET A 37 7.75 -6.85 -2.77
CA MET A 37 7.92 -8.09 -2.01
C MET A 37 8.27 -9.26 -2.93
N GLN A 38 8.03 -9.15 -4.24
CA GLN A 38 8.37 -10.20 -5.19
C GLN A 38 9.86 -10.50 -5.15
N GLU A 39 10.69 -9.45 -5.20
CA GLU A 39 12.14 -9.58 -5.13
C GLU A 39 12.60 -10.16 -3.79
N LYS A 40 12.07 -9.65 -2.67
CA LYS A 40 12.43 -10.11 -1.32
C LYS A 40 12.07 -11.57 -1.09
N VAL A 41 10.90 -12.00 -1.55
CA VAL A 41 10.44 -13.40 -1.45
C VAL A 41 11.28 -14.29 -2.35
N ARG A 42 11.55 -13.89 -3.60
CA ARG A 42 12.40 -14.64 -4.53
C ARG A 42 13.79 -14.90 -3.95
N LEU A 43 14.41 -13.87 -3.37
CA LEU A 43 15.74 -13.98 -2.75
C LEU A 43 15.76 -14.90 -1.53
N LYS A 44 14.72 -14.87 -0.70
CA LYS A 44 14.67 -15.66 0.55
C LYS A 44 14.21 -17.10 0.36
N LEU A 45 13.23 -17.33 -0.51
CA LEU A 45 12.53 -18.61 -0.63
C LEU A 45 12.80 -19.33 -1.95
N GLY A 46 13.51 -18.70 -2.89
CA GLY A 46 13.86 -19.31 -4.19
C GLY A 46 12.66 -19.62 -5.09
N SER A 47 11.48 -19.09 -4.79
CA SER A 47 10.23 -19.37 -5.51
C SER A 47 9.77 -18.19 -6.37
N ILE A 48 9.01 -18.49 -7.42
CA ILE A 48 8.37 -17.49 -8.27
C ILE A 48 7.22 -16.87 -7.47
N CYS A 49 7.36 -15.61 -7.12
CA CYS A 49 6.33 -14.86 -6.43
C CYS A 49 5.47 -14.11 -7.47
N PRO A 50 4.12 -14.19 -7.40
CA PRO A 50 3.26 -13.33 -8.22
C PRO A 50 3.43 -11.85 -7.80
N GLY A 51 2.88 -10.93 -8.60
CA GLY A 51 2.96 -9.49 -8.30
C GLY A 51 2.49 -9.19 -6.87
N PHE A 52 3.41 -8.72 -6.04
CA PHE A 52 3.16 -8.45 -4.63
C PHE A 52 3.93 -7.21 -4.18
N VAL A 53 3.20 -6.13 -3.90
CA VAL A 53 3.74 -4.85 -3.45
C VAL A 53 3.04 -4.47 -2.14
N VAL A 54 3.82 -3.99 -1.18
CA VAL A 54 3.31 -3.40 0.06
C VAL A 54 3.47 -1.89 -0.03
N LEU A 55 2.38 -1.15 0.21
CA LEU A 55 2.36 0.30 0.27
C LEU A 55 2.12 0.76 1.71
N GLY A 56 2.97 1.66 2.20
CA GLY A 56 2.73 2.43 3.42
C GLY A 56 2.17 3.79 3.06
N ALA A 57 0.94 4.09 3.47
CA ALA A 57 0.26 5.34 3.21
C ALA A 57 -0.29 5.96 4.50
N CYS A 58 -0.21 7.29 4.63
CA CYS A 58 -0.67 8.02 5.81
C CYS A 58 -1.45 9.26 5.39
N ASN A 59 -2.58 9.53 6.04
CA ASN A 59 -3.20 10.84 6.01
C ASN A 59 -2.62 11.66 7.17
N MET A 60 -1.80 12.66 6.85
CA MET A 60 -1.05 13.42 7.85
C MET A 60 -1.97 14.22 8.78
N ASP A 61 -3.00 14.87 8.24
CA ASP A 61 -3.94 15.67 9.04
C ASP A 61 -4.65 14.82 10.09
N PHE A 62 -5.04 13.59 9.72
CA PHE A 62 -5.63 12.64 10.65
C PHE A 62 -4.61 12.19 11.71
N LEU A 63 -3.36 11.92 11.32
CA LEU A 63 -2.30 11.55 12.25
C LEU A 63 -2.01 12.66 13.27
N TYR A 64 -1.92 13.92 12.82
CA TYR A 64 -1.72 15.09 13.68
C TYR A 64 -2.83 15.20 14.74
N ASN A 65 -4.08 14.96 14.35
CA ASN A 65 -5.21 14.97 15.27
C ASN A 65 -5.17 13.83 16.30
N ILE A 66 -4.70 12.64 15.90
CA ILE A 66 -4.59 11.48 16.81
C ILE A 66 -3.43 11.64 17.80
N LEU A 67 -2.28 12.10 17.33
CA LEU A 67 -1.07 12.21 18.14
C LEU A 67 -1.08 13.43 19.06
N ASP A 68 -2.14 14.24 19.02
CA ASP A 68 -2.30 15.50 19.75
C ASP A 68 -1.06 16.40 19.62
N MET A 69 -0.46 16.42 18.44
CA MET A 69 0.69 17.28 18.13
C MET A 69 0.27 18.74 17.89
N LYS A 70 -0.85 19.16 18.50
CA LYS A 70 -1.28 20.56 18.52
C LYS A 70 -0.33 21.32 19.44
N GLY A 71 0.52 22.14 18.83
CA GLY A 71 1.33 23.12 19.55
C GLY A 71 0.48 24.14 20.29
#